data_AF-A0A420DRH6-F1
#
_entry.id   AF-A0A420DRH6-F1
#
_cell.length_a   1.000
_cell.length_b   1.000
_cell.length_c   1.000
_cell.angle_alpha   90.00
_cell.angle_beta   90.00
_cell.angle_gamma   90.00
#
_symmetry.space_group_name_H-M   'P 1'
#
loop_
_entity.id
_entity.type
_entity.pdbx_description
1 polymer ?
#
loop_
_entity_poly.entity_id
_entity_poly.type
_entity_poly.pdbx_seq_one_letter_code
_entity_poly.pdbx_strand_id
1 'polypeptide(L)'
;MYGLRKDDFFFSNRSVNIMQIPEGTKPALMGAVAGAIAISIIGFNWGGWVTSGSASDMSEEVSVAAVAMALTPYCIQNSQDDPRLIAIMAELDEARSYKRRSVIEDAGWATPLGAENPDRELAEACLSALTEET
;
A
#
# COMPACT_ATOMS: atom_id res chain seq x y z
N MET A 1 -7.39 53.57 -5.93
CA MET A 1 -6.11 52.83 -5.85
C MET A 1 -6.31 51.69 -4.88
N TYR A 2 -5.73 50.50 -5.21
CA TYR A 2 -5.88 49.17 -4.59
C TYR A 2 -7.22 48.48 -4.88
N GLY A 3 -7.31 47.32 -5.55
CA GLY A 3 -6.33 46.42 -6.14
C GLY A 3 -7.10 45.14 -6.55
N LEU A 4 -6.92 44.68 -7.78
CA LEU A 4 -7.53 43.44 -8.27
C LEU A 4 -6.95 42.23 -7.52
N ARG A 5 -7.80 41.28 -7.11
CA ARG A 5 -7.45 39.86 -7.18
C ARG A 5 -8.68 39.09 -7.69
N LYS A 6 -8.52 38.59 -8.91
CA LYS A 6 -9.34 37.54 -9.52
C LYS A 6 -9.19 36.28 -8.65
N ASP A 7 -9.97 35.25 -8.93
CA ASP A 7 -9.80 33.89 -8.40
C ASP A 7 -10.46 33.61 -7.03
N ASP A 8 -11.27 32.55 -6.98
CA ASP A 8 -11.46 31.64 -5.83
C ASP A 8 -12.75 31.66 -4.97
N PHE A 9 -13.83 32.33 -5.38
CA PHE A 9 -15.15 32.05 -4.78
C PHE A 9 -16.20 31.64 -5.80
N PHE A 10 -15.86 30.62 -6.61
CA PHE A 10 -16.78 29.91 -7.50
C PHE A 10 -17.83 29.07 -6.73
N PHE A 11 -17.84 29.07 -5.38
CA PHE A 11 -18.65 28.16 -4.56
C PHE A 11 -19.77 28.82 -3.73
N SER A 12 -20.14 30.09 -3.97
CA SER A 12 -21.06 30.79 -3.05
C SER A 12 -22.21 31.57 -3.67
N ASN A 13 -22.81 31.08 -4.76
CA ASN A 13 -24.20 31.42 -5.01
C ASN A 13 -24.86 30.53 -6.08
N ARG A 14 -24.97 29.22 -5.83
CA ARG A 14 -26.15 28.54 -6.40
C ARG A 14 -27.29 28.81 -5.43
N SER A 15 -27.92 29.96 -5.63
CA SER A 15 -29.24 30.25 -5.10
C SER A 15 -30.16 29.17 -5.67
N VAL A 16 -30.29 28.06 -4.94
CA VAL A 16 -31.32 27.07 -5.21
C VAL A 16 -32.61 27.83 -4.89
N ASN A 17 -33.23 28.36 -5.93
CA ASN A 17 -34.56 28.93 -5.84
C ASN A 17 -35.48 27.77 -5.45
N ILE A 18 -35.78 27.64 -4.15
CA ILE A 18 -36.62 26.61 -3.54
C ILE A 18 -38.11 26.77 -3.95
N MET A 19 -38.42 27.59 -4.96
CA MET A 19 -39.80 28.00 -5.21
C MET A 19 -40.65 26.99 -6.00
N GLN A 20 -40.10 25.93 -6.58
CA GLN A 20 -40.86 24.80 -7.15
C GLN A 20 -39.92 23.59 -7.32
N ILE A 21 -39.93 22.62 -6.39
CA ILE A 21 -39.37 21.29 -6.69
C ILE A 21 -40.50 20.49 -7.38
N PRO A 22 -40.41 20.24 -8.70
CA PRO A 22 -41.47 19.57 -9.43
C PRO A 22 -41.64 18.13 -8.93
N GLU A 23 -42.86 17.62 -9.04
CA GLU A 23 -43.30 16.28 -8.59
C GLU A 23 -42.48 15.13 -9.21
N GLY A 24 -41.77 15.41 -10.31
CA GLY A 24 -40.84 14.53 -11.01
C GLY A 24 -39.43 14.41 -10.41
N THR A 25 -39.15 15.03 -9.26
CA THR A 25 -37.83 14.92 -8.62
C THR A 25 -37.61 13.54 -7.95
N LYS A 26 -38.70 12.87 -7.56
CA LYS A 26 -38.66 11.52 -7.00
C LYS A 26 -38.02 10.50 -7.95
N PRO A 27 -38.46 10.37 -9.22
CA PRO A 27 -37.82 9.45 -10.16
C PRO A 27 -36.41 9.89 -10.55
N ALA A 28 -36.11 11.19 -10.59
CA ALA A 28 -34.77 11.68 -10.87
C ALA A 28 -33.75 11.27 -9.78
N LEU A 29 -34.13 11.38 -8.51
CA LEU A 29 -33.31 10.93 -7.38
C LEU A 29 -33.06 9.42 -7.41
N MET A 30 -34.10 8.63 -7.69
CA MET A 30 -33.97 7.17 -7.82
C MET A 30 -33.05 6.78 -8.98
N GLY A 31 -33.16 7.46 -10.12
CA GLY A 31 -32.27 7.26 -11.27
C GLY A 31 -30.81 7.60 -10.96
N ALA A 32 -30.56 8.67 -10.21
CA ALA A 32 -29.21 9.05 -9.79
C ALA A 32 -28.55 7.99 -8.89
N VAL A 33 -29.31 7.45 -7.93
CA VAL A 33 -28.81 6.36 -7.05
C VAL A 33 -28.52 5.10 -7.85
N ALA A 34 -29.45 4.67 -8.70
CA ALA A 34 -29.25 3.49 -9.54
C ALA A 34 -28.07 3.64 -10.51
N GLY A 35 -27.90 4.83 -11.11
CA GLY A 35 -26.79 5.15 -11.99
C GLY A 35 -25.45 5.13 -11.26
N ALA A 36 -25.37 5.71 -10.06
CA ALA A 36 -24.15 5.69 -9.26
C ALA A 36 -23.71 4.27 -8.89
N ILE A 37 -24.66 3.39 -8.56
CA ILE A 37 -24.38 1.97 -8.27
C ILE A 37 -23.87 1.26 -9.54
N ALA A 38 -24.56 1.44 -10.67
CA ALA A 38 -24.18 0.81 -11.93
C ALA A 38 -22.77 1.25 -12.39
N ILE A 39 -22.46 2.55 -12.32
CA ILE A 39 -21.14 3.08 -12.67
C ILE A 39 -20.07 2.55 -11.71
N SER A 40 -20.37 2.44 -10.42
CA SER A 40 -19.45 1.86 -9.45
C SER A 40 -19.12 0.41 -9.81
N ILE A 41 -20.13 -0.44 -10.01
CA ILE A 41 -19.91 -1.85 -10.34
C ILE A 41 -19.08 -2.00 -11.63
N ILE A 42 -19.43 -1.26 -12.68
CA ILE A 42 -18.70 -1.34 -13.96
C ILE A 42 -17.28 -0.79 -13.82
N GLY A 43 -17.10 0.33 -13.12
CA GLY A 43 -15.80 0.96 -12.89
C GLY A 43 -14.85 0.09 -12.07
N PHE A 44 -15.34 -0.51 -10.98
CA PHE A 44 -14.55 -1.40 -10.13
C PHE A 44 -14.31 -2.78 -10.77
N ASN A 45 -15.24 -3.31 -11.57
CA ASN A 45 -15.10 -4.66 -12.14
C ASN A 45 -14.33 -4.69 -13.47
N TRP A 46 -14.54 -3.70 -14.34
CA TRP A 46 -13.95 -3.69 -15.68
C TRP A 46 -12.96 -2.55 -15.92
N GLY A 47 -13.19 -1.40 -15.28
CA GLY A 47 -12.33 -0.22 -15.44
C GLY A 47 -11.06 -0.23 -14.59
N GLY A 48 -10.97 -1.10 -13.58
CA GLY A 48 -9.88 -1.08 -12.59
C GLY A 48 -9.84 0.23 -11.79
N TRP A 49 -10.96 0.93 -11.66
CA TRP A 49 -11.04 2.18 -10.90
C TRP A 49 -10.87 1.86 -9.42
N VAL A 50 -9.65 1.97 -8.92
CA VAL A 50 -9.36 1.85 -7.49
C VAL A 50 -9.58 3.22 -6.83
N THR A 51 -10.17 3.26 -5.64
CA THR A 51 -10.28 4.50 -4.85
C THR A 51 -8.89 5.03 -4.52
N SER A 52 -8.66 6.35 -4.62
CA SER A 52 -7.32 6.94 -4.50
C SER A 52 -6.59 6.61 -3.19
N GLY A 53 -7.32 6.32 -2.10
CA GLY A 53 -6.73 5.85 -0.85
C GLY A 53 -6.03 4.51 -1.03
N SER A 54 -6.74 3.52 -1.56
CA SER A 54 -6.18 2.20 -1.88
C SER A 54 -5.13 2.24 -3.00
N ALA A 55 -5.18 3.23 -3.89
CA ALA A 55 -4.11 3.45 -4.87
C ALA A 55 -2.79 3.87 -4.22
N SER A 56 -2.87 4.75 -3.21
CA SER A 56 -1.71 5.24 -2.47
C SER A 56 -1.10 4.12 -1.63
N ASP A 57 -1.93 3.42 -0.87
CA ASP A 57 -1.49 2.31 0.00
C ASP A 57 -0.86 1.20 -0.84
N MET A 58 -1.53 0.77 -1.91
CA MET A 58 -0.99 -0.26 -2.82
C MET A 58 0.30 0.18 -3.53
N SER A 59 0.47 1.47 -3.84
CA SER A 59 1.70 1.95 -4.48
C SER A 59 2.89 1.92 -3.53
N GLU A 60 2.68 2.26 -2.26
CA GLU A 60 3.71 2.21 -1.22
C GLU A 60 4.10 0.76 -0.90
N GLU A 61 3.10 -0.10 -0.69
CA GLU A 61 3.27 -1.54 -0.47
C GLU A 61 4.05 -2.22 -1.60
N VAL A 62 3.66 -1.96 -2.86
CA VAL A 62 4.34 -2.53 -4.04
C VAL A 62 5.77 -2.04 -4.15
N SER A 63 6.03 -0.78 -3.81
CA SER A 63 7.38 -0.21 -3.86
C SER A 63 8.30 -0.85 -2.81
N VAL A 64 7.81 -1.00 -1.58
CA VAL A 64 8.59 -1.65 -0.50
C VAL A 64 8.82 -3.12 -0.81
N ALA A 65 7.80 -3.85 -1.27
CA ALA A 65 7.92 -5.26 -1.64
C ALA A 65 8.88 -5.47 -2.84
N ALA A 66 8.84 -4.59 -3.84
CA ALA A 66 9.76 -4.67 -4.99
C ALA A 66 11.22 -4.41 -4.58
N VAL A 67 11.45 -3.45 -3.68
CA VAL A 67 12.78 -3.19 -3.12
C VAL A 67 13.25 -4.38 -2.27
N ALA A 68 12.37 -4.95 -1.44
CA ALA A 68 12.65 -6.14 -0.64
C ALA A 68 13.07 -7.32 -1.53
N MET A 69 12.31 -7.62 -2.60
CA MET A 69 12.66 -8.69 -3.55
C MET A 69 14.00 -8.44 -4.27
N ALA A 70 14.30 -7.19 -4.63
CA ALA A 70 15.57 -6.84 -5.26
C ALA A 70 16.76 -6.96 -4.29
N LEU A 71 16.52 -6.78 -3.00
CA LEU A 71 17.51 -6.91 -1.92
C LEU A 71 17.57 -8.32 -1.32
N THR A 72 16.62 -9.21 -1.60
CA THR A 72 16.69 -10.63 -1.24
C THR A 72 18.02 -11.30 -1.59
N PRO A 73 18.58 -11.18 -2.81
CA PRO A 73 19.88 -11.77 -3.12
C PRO A 73 21.01 -11.21 -2.26
N TYR A 74 20.91 -9.95 -1.82
CA TYR A 74 21.87 -9.36 -0.87
C TYR A 74 21.73 -9.99 0.53
N CYS A 75 20.51 -10.19 1.02
CA CYS A 75 20.28 -10.89 2.29
C CYS A 75 20.89 -12.30 2.29
N ILE A 76 20.72 -13.05 1.19
CA ILE A 76 21.28 -14.40 1.02
C ILE A 76 22.81 -14.39 0.99
N GLN A 77 23.44 -13.42 0.32
CA GLN A 77 24.90 -13.28 0.34
C GLN A 77 25.41 -12.91 1.73
N ASN A 78 24.76 -11.95 2.40
CA ASN A 78 25.14 -11.52 3.75
C ASN A 78 24.98 -12.65 4.78
N SER A 79 23.96 -13.50 4.62
CA SER A 79 23.76 -14.71 5.42
C SER A 79 24.90 -15.71 5.20
N GLN A 80 25.32 -15.94 3.96
CA GLN A 80 26.45 -16.83 3.63
C GLN A 80 27.80 -16.32 4.12
N ASP A 81 28.00 -15.00 4.14
CA ASP A 81 29.22 -14.37 4.65
C ASP A 81 29.26 -14.32 6.19
N ASP A 82 28.12 -14.51 6.88
CA ASP A 82 28.06 -14.48 8.34
C ASP A 82 28.64 -15.78 8.95
N PRO A 83 29.70 -15.71 9.77
CA PRO A 83 30.26 -16.90 10.44
C PRO A 83 29.28 -17.57 11.42
N ARG A 84 28.19 -16.89 11.80
CA ARG A 84 27.13 -17.40 12.69
C ARG A 84 25.99 -18.06 11.91
N LEU A 85 26.05 -18.16 10.58
CA LEU A 85 25.02 -18.75 9.72
C LEU A 85 24.44 -20.04 10.30
N ILE A 86 25.29 -21.01 10.65
CA ILE A 86 24.86 -22.32 11.18
C ILE A 86 24.03 -22.16 12.46
N ALA A 87 24.46 -21.28 13.37
CA ALA A 87 23.77 -21.06 14.63
C ALA A 87 22.43 -20.34 14.45
N ILE A 88 22.39 -19.33 13.56
CA ILE A 88 21.18 -18.56 13.27
C ILE A 88 20.17 -19.39 12.48
N MET A 89 20.62 -20.24 11.54
CA MET A 89 19.73 -21.15 10.82
C MET A 89 19.15 -22.24 11.74
N ALA A 90 19.92 -22.74 12.71
CA ALA A 90 19.40 -23.64 13.73
C ALA A 90 18.35 -22.96 14.62
N GLU A 91 18.60 -21.72 15.05
CA GLU A 91 17.63 -20.93 15.79
C GLU A 91 16.39 -20.61 14.96
N LEU A 92 16.54 -20.36 13.65
CA LEU A 92 15.46 -20.09 12.72
C LEU A 92 14.54 -21.32 12.54
N ASP A 93 15.13 -22.51 12.47
CA ASP A 93 14.38 -23.77 12.35
C ASP A 93 13.58 -24.06 13.63
N GLU A 94 14.22 -23.88 14.80
CA GLU A 94 13.58 -24.03 16.12
C GLU A 94 12.55 -22.93 16.43
N ALA A 95 12.72 -21.73 15.86
CA ALA A 95 11.84 -20.60 16.08
C ALA A 95 10.45 -20.81 15.47
N ARG A 96 9.42 -20.40 16.22
CA ARG A 96 8.04 -20.35 15.72
C ARG A 96 7.90 -19.31 14.62
N SER A 97 6.95 -19.51 13.70
CA SER A 97 6.74 -18.69 12.50
C SER A 97 6.71 -17.17 12.74
N TYR A 98 6.16 -16.72 13.87
CA TYR A 98 6.12 -15.29 14.23
C TYR A 98 7.46 -14.72 14.70
N LYS A 99 8.39 -15.56 15.18
CA LYS A 99 9.70 -15.18 15.70
C LYS A 99 10.82 -15.37 14.68
N ARG A 100 10.58 -16.16 13.64
CA ARG A 100 11.54 -16.36 12.55
C ARG A 100 11.98 -15.05 11.90
N ARG A 101 11.05 -14.10 11.75
CA ARG A 101 11.35 -12.75 11.25
C ARG A 101 12.32 -11.99 12.16
N SER A 102 12.05 -11.97 13.47
CA SER A 102 12.91 -11.27 14.42
C SER A 102 14.31 -11.86 14.47
N VAL A 103 14.47 -13.18 14.28
CA VAL A 103 15.79 -13.82 14.19
C VAL A 103 16.61 -13.27 13.01
N ILE A 104 15.98 -13.04 11.85
CA ILE A 104 16.66 -12.45 10.67
C ILE A 104 16.96 -10.95 10.87
N GLU A 105 16.05 -10.23 11.54
CA GLU A 105 16.24 -8.83 11.92
C GLU A 105 17.40 -8.67 12.92
N ASP A 106 17.43 -9.50 13.97
CA ASP A 106 18.48 -9.54 15.01
C ASP A 106 19.84 -9.99 14.45
N ALA A 107 19.83 -10.86 13.43
CA ALA A 107 21.03 -11.26 12.70
C ALA A 107 21.64 -10.10 11.90
N GLY A 108 20.85 -9.08 11.57
CA GLY A 108 21.23 -7.95 10.73
C GLY A 108 21.14 -8.24 9.23
N TRP A 109 20.64 -9.42 8.83
CA TRP A 109 20.57 -9.82 7.42
C TRP A 109 19.51 -9.02 6.64
N ALA A 110 18.49 -8.51 7.33
CA ALA A 110 17.44 -7.67 6.77
C ALA A 110 17.72 -6.16 6.85
N THR A 111 18.98 -5.74 7.05
CA THR A 111 19.34 -4.32 7.06
C THR A 111 19.87 -3.91 5.68
N PRO A 112 19.16 -3.06 4.91
CA PRO A 112 19.63 -2.58 3.61
C PRO A 112 20.96 -1.83 3.71
N LEU A 113 21.79 -1.89 2.66
CA LEU A 113 23.03 -1.12 2.56
C LEU A 113 22.75 0.38 2.72
N GLY A 114 23.27 0.98 3.79
CA GLY A 114 23.09 2.41 4.10
C GLY A 114 21.84 2.74 4.94
N ALA A 115 21.09 1.74 5.38
CA ALA A 115 20.03 1.88 6.39
C ALA A 115 20.56 1.48 7.77
N GLU A 116 20.06 2.16 8.80
CA GLU A 116 20.46 1.91 10.20
C GLU A 116 19.45 1.01 10.94
N ASN A 117 18.28 0.75 10.32
CA ASN A 117 17.22 -0.08 10.87
C ASN A 117 16.89 -1.26 9.93
N PRO A 118 16.53 -2.43 10.49
CA PRO A 118 16.11 -3.58 9.69
C PRO A 118 14.77 -3.30 9.00
N ASP A 119 14.66 -3.74 7.74
CA ASP A 119 13.43 -3.64 6.96
C ASP A 119 12.59 -4.92 7.11
N ARG A 120 11.34 -4.73 7.51
CA ARG A 120 10.43 -5.81 7.86
C ARG A 120 10.00 -6.65 6.64
N GLU A 121 9.86 -6.02 5.48
CA GLU A 121 9.49 -6.69 4.23
C GLU A 121 10.71 -7.43 3.66
N LEU A 122 11.91 -6.86 3.81
CA LEU A 122 13.15 -7.55 3.47
C LEU A 122 13.37 -8.80 4.34
N ALA A 123 13.11 -8.72 5.64
CA ALA A 123 13.21 -9.87 6.54
C ALA A 123 12.25 -11.00 6.14
N GLU A 124 11.04 -10.66 5.72
CA GLU A 124 10.03 -11.62 5.26
C GLU A 124 10.40 -12.23 3.90
N ALA A 125 10.82 -11.41 2.94
CA ALA A 125 11.29 -11.89 1.64
C ALA A 125 12.53 -12.80 1.76
N CYS A 126 13.45 -12.46 2.66
CA CYS A 126 14.63 -13.27 2.93
C CYS A 126 14.29 -14.59 3.63
N LEU A 127 13.36 -14.56 4.60
CA LEU A 127 12.83 -15.77 5.22
C LEU A 127 12.25 -16.72 4.16
N SER A 128 11.39 -16.20 3.28
CA SER A 128 10.77 -16.98 2.22
C SER A 128 11.82 -17.62 1.33
N ALA A 129 12.80 -16.85 0.85
CA ALA A 129 13.89 -17.39 0.03
C ALA A 129 14.69 -18.48 0.75
N LEU A 130 15.08 -18.28 2.02
CA LEU A 130 15.83 -19.26 2.81
C LEU A 130 15.03 -20.55 3.04
N THR A 131 13.71 -20.47 3.18
CA THR A 131 12.83 -21.65 3.32
C THR A 131 12.50 -22.34 2.01
N GLU A 132 12.65 -21.65 0.87
CA GLU A 132 12.51 -22.25 -0.46
C GLU A 132 13.80 -22.94 -0.92
N GLU A 133 14.96 -22.54 -0.39
CA GLU A 133 16.25 -23.17 -0.67
C GLU A 133 16.56 -24.39 0.21
N THR A 134 15.72 -24.69 1.22
CA THR A 134 15.77 -25.91 2.05
C THR A 134 14.89 -27.03 1.51
#